data_AF-A0A8H6ICB1-F1
#
_entry.id   AF-A0A8H6ICB1-F1
#
_cell.length_a   1.000
_cell.length_b   1.000
_cell.length_c   1.000
_cell.angle_alpha   90.00
_cell.angle_beta   90.00
_cell.angle_gamma   90.00
#
_symmetry.space_group_name_H-M   'P 1'
#
loop_
_entity.id
_entity.type
_entity.pdbx_description
1 polymer ?
#
loop_
_entity_poly.entity_id
_entity_poly.type
_entity_poly.pdbx_seq_one_letter_code
_entity_poly.pdbx_strand_id
1 'polypeptide(L)'
;MPVRTFGALWAQLPAELKLSIFHRLPLRDVIHFSYFSLQFRLFALHCLRHRLSDILTAYNLDVYSVFQSLDRCNTVIAGSTALEIVCPSSITPNNLDFLCPITESNLFISYLRHKEYCVMVDPTFGPPSIDEDPGQNSIRAVVTLLHPTTQTKIHVIVSSSSSALAPLFLSHSTFVMNFISASAFYCCYPKLTANREGQ
;
A
#
# COMPACT_ATOMS: atom_id res chain seq x y z
N MET A 1 -10.35 -15.71 42.12
CA MET A 1 -9.15 -15.87 41.27
C MET A 1 -8.57 -14.49 41.00
N PRO A 2 -7.24 -14.27 41.10
CA PRO A 2 -6.66 -12.97 40.79
C PRO A 2 -6.81 -12.67 39.30
N VAL A 3 -7.38 -11.51 38.97
CA VAL A 3 -7.50 -11.03 37.59
C VAL A 3 -6.08 -10.72 37.12
N ARG A 4 -5.56 -11.51 36.18
CA ARG A 4 -4.27 -11.24 35.55
C ARG A 4 -4.42 -9.96 34.71
N THR A 5 -3.50 -9.02 34.87
CA THR A 5 -3.47 -7.82 34.02
C THR A 5 -3.09 -8.20 32.59
N PHE A 6 -3.58 -7.44 31.60
CA PHE A 6 -3.20 -7.64 30.19
C PHE A 6 -1.68 -7.66 30.00
N GLY A 7 -0.94 -6.80 30.72
CA GLY A 7 0.53 -6.77 30.65
C GLY A 7 1.19 -8.07 31.10
N ALA A 8 0.67 -8.72 32.17
CA ALA A 8 1.20 -9.99 32.65
C ALA A 8 0.91 -11.15 31.67
N LEU A 9 -0.28 -11.16 31.07
CA LEU A 9 -0.64 -12.12 30.01
C LEU A 9 0.20 -11.90 28.76
N TRP A 10 0.38 -10.64 28.35
CA TRP A 10 1.22 -10.26 27.22
C TRP A 10 2.67 -10.68 27.42
N ALA A 11 3.26 -10.45 28.59
CA ALA A 11 4.63 -10.83 28.85
C ALA A 11 4.86 -12.35 28.65
N GLN A 12 3.90 -13.17 29.09
CA GLN A 12 3.96 -14.64 29.02
C GLN A 12 3.65 -15.22 27.64
N LEU A 13 3.06 -14.44 26.73
CA LEU A 13 2.76 -14.90 25.37
C LEU A 13 4.05 -15.19 24.58
N PRO A 14 4.16 -16.36 23.92
CA PRO A 14 5.20 -16.63 22.93
C PRO A 14 5.29 -15.54 21.86
N ALA A 15 6.49 -15.31 21.33
CA ALA A 15 6.73 -14.25 20.34
C ALA A 15 5.88 -14.44 19.07
N GLU A 16 5.66 -15.69 18.68
CA GLU A 16 4.89 -16.10 17.51
C GLU A 16 3.42 -15.72 17.64
N LEU A 17 2.84 -15.87 18.85
CA LEU A 17 1.46 -15.46 19.12
C LEU A 17 1.35 -13.94 19.20
N LYS A 18 2.33 -13.24 19.77
CA LYS A 18 2.40 -11.78 19.75
C LYS A 18 2.41 -11.25 18.31
N LEU A 19 3.26 -11.81 17.47
CA LEU A 19 3.35 -11.47 16.06
C LEU A 19 2.04 -11.79 15.32
N SER A 20 1.43 -12.95 15.58
CA SER A 20 0.16 -13.34 14.97
C SER A 20 -1.00 -12.41 15.33
N ILE A 21 -1.06 -11.97 16.60
CA ILE A 21 -2.03 -10.96 17.04
C ILE A 21 -1.76 -9.66 16.30
N PHE A 22 -0.52 -9.15 16.37
CA PHE A 22 -0.16 -7.90 15.71
C PHE A 22 -0.43 -7.96 14.21
N HIS A 23 -0.17 -9.09 13.53
CA HIS A 23 -0.36 -9.25 12.09
C HIS A 23 -1.83 -9.07 11.67
N ARG A 24 -2.79 -9.31 12.56
CA ARG A 24 -4.24 -9.16 12.28
C ARG A 24 -4.83 -7.83 12.74
N LEU A 25 -4.10 -7.02 13.51
CA LEU A 25 -4.62 -5.76 14.03
C LEU A 25 -4.64 -4.66 12.95
N PRO A 26 -5.68 -3.83 12.88
CA PRO A 26 -5.65 -2.64 12.04
C PRO A 26 -4.57 -1.66 12.54
N LEU A 27 -4.09 -0.80 11.64
CA LEU A 27 -2.99 0.14 11.87
C LEU A 27 -3.27 1.04 13.07
N ARG A 28 -4.53 1.45 13.26
CA ARG A 28 -4.97 2.22 14.42
C ARG A 28 -4.58 1.53 15.73
N ASP A 29 -4.85 0.24 15.85
CA ASP A 29 -4.57 -0.52 17.06
C ASP A 29 -3.07 -0.78 17.20
N VAL A 30 -2.38 -1.07 16.10
CA VAL A 30 -0.91 -1.21 16.06
C VAL A 30 -0.22 0.08 16.55
N ILE A 31 -0.67 1.24 16.10
CA ILE A 31 -0.18 2.55 16.56
C ILE A 31 -0.53 2.76 18.03
N HIS A 32 -1.75 2.44 18.46
CA HIS A 32 -2.13 2.54 19.86
C HIS A 32 -1.19 1.71 20.76
N PHE A 33 -0.82 0.50 20.33
CA PHE A 33 0.17 -0.31 21.03
C PHE A 33 1.56 0.33 21.09
N SER A 34 1.96 1.01 20.01
CA SER A 34 3.28 1.64 19.91
C SER A 34 3.54 2.73 20.97
N TYR A 35 2.49 3.31 21.55
CA TYR A 35 2.60 4.32 22.60
C TYR A 35 2.90 3.75 24.00
N PHE A 36 2.71 2.46 24.24
CA PHE A 36 2.93 1.89 25.59
C PHE A 36 4.40 1.64 25.91
N SER A 37 5.23 1.28 24.93
CA SER A 37 6.66 1.04 25.15
C SER A 37 7.49 1.04 23.87
N LEU A 38 8.81 1.22 24.00
CA LEU A 38 9.77 1.06 22.91
C LEU A 38 9.66 -0.33 22.26
N GLN A 39 9.49 -1.37 23.06
CA GLN A 39 9.36 -2.74 22.56
C GLN A 39 8.12 -2.88 21.67
N PHE A 40 6.96 -2.37 22.11
CA PHE A 40 5.75 -2.37 21.29
C PHE A 40 5.90 -1.54 20.01
N ARG A 41 6.59 -0.40 20.07
CA ARG A 41 6.90 0.39 18.89
C ARG A 41 7.75 -0.36 17.87
N LEU A 42 8.77 -1.09 18.32
CA LEU A 42 9.58 -1.93 17.45
C LEU A 42 8.77 -3.10 16.86
N PHE A 43 7.91 -3.74 17.65
CA PHE A 43 6.99 -4.77 17.16
C PHE A 43 6.01 -4.23 16.12
N ALA A 44 5.43 -3.05 16.35
CA ALA A 44 4.53 -2.39 15.42
C ALA A 44 5.20 -2.14 14.06
N LEU A 45 6.41 -1.56 14.07
CA LEU A 45 7.18 -1.31 12.85
C LEU A 45 7.58 -2.61 12.14
N HIS A 46 8.02 -3.62 12.90
CA HIS A 46 8.37 -4.92 12.36
C HIS A 46 7.16 -5.58 11.70
N CYS A 47 5.99 -5.53 12.34
CA CYS A 47 4.75 -6.09 11.81
C CYS A 47 4.32 -5.43 10.49
N LEU A 48 4.32 -4.10 10.41
CA LEU A 48 3.95 -3.39 9.18
C LEU A 48 4.91 -3.69 8.02
N ARG A 49 6.22 -3.73 8.31
CA ARG A 49 7.23 -4.13 7.32
C ARG A 49 7.06 -5.57 6.87
N HIS A 50 6.73 -6.48 7.79
CA HIS A 50 6.49 -7.88 7.46
C HIS A 50 5.28 -8.04 6.53
N ARG A 51 4.14 -7.39 6.83
CA ARG A 51 2.95 -7.41 5.96
C ARG A 51 3.28 -6.96 4.54
N LEU A 52 4.00 -5.86 4.42
CA LEU A 52 4.43 -5.35 3.12
C LEU A 52 5.41 -6.30 2.42
N SER A 53 6.34 -6.89 3.17
CA SER A 53 7.28 -7.87 2.65
C SER A 53 6.58 -9.12 2.11
N ASP A 54 5.57 -9.63 2.82
CA ASP A 54 4.78 -10.79 2.39
C ASP A 54 4.08 -10.51 1.06
N ILE A 55 3.47 -9.32 0.94
CA ILE A 55 2.81 -8.90 -0.29
C ILE A 55 3.85 -8.76 -1.41
N LEU A 56 4.91 -7.97 -1.23
CA LEU A 56 5.90 -7.75 -2.29
C LEU A 56 6.57 -9.06 -2.75
N THR A 57 6.82 -9.98 -1.82
CA THR A 57 7.36 -11.32 -2.14
C THR A 57 6.41 -12.11 -3.03
N ALA A 58 5.10 -12.05 -2.78
CA ALA A 58 4.10 -12.69 -3.64
C ALA A 58 4.09 -12.11 -5.08
N TYR A 59 4.58 -10.88 -5.26
CA TYR A 59 4.76 -10.22 -6.56
C TYR A 59 6.20 -10.36 -7.11
N ASN A 60 7.06 -11.23 -6.56
CA ASN A 60 8.47 -11.35 -6.94
C ASN A 60 9.26 -10.03 -6.85
N LEU A 61 8.88 -9.13 -5.94
CA LEU A 61 9.54 -7.86 -5.73
C LEU A 61 10.30 -7.87 -4.40
N ASP A 62 11.57 -7.46 -4.42
CA ASP A 62 12.35 -7.29 -3.21
C ASP A 62 12.04 -5.93 -2.55
N VAL A 63 11.83 -5.96 -1.22
CA VAL A 63 11.42 -4.78 -0.45
C VAL A 63 12.40 -3.62 -0.61
N TYR A 64 13.71 -3.90 -0.63
CA TYR A 64 14.73 -2.88 -0.69
C TYR A 64 14.70 -2.10 -2.02
N SER A 65 14.68 -2.79 -3.17
CA SER A 65 14.65 -2.14 -4.47
C SER A 65 13.32 -1.44 -4.74
N VAL A 66 12.21 -1.97 -4.22
CA VAL A 66 10.91 -1.29 -4.29
C VAL A 66 11.00 0.03 -3.56
N PHE A 67 11.46 0.05 -2.31
CA PHE A 67 11.58 1.29 -1.51
C PHE A 67 12.51 2.31 -2.16
N GLN A 68 13.64 1.86 -2.69
CA GLN A 68 14.56 2.72 -3.43
C GLN A 68 13.88 3.34 -4.68
N SER A 69 13.04 2.56 -5.36
CA SER A 69 12.32 3.02 -6.55
C SER A 69 11.14 3.94 -6.21
N LEU A 70 10.45 3.68 -5.09
CA LEU A 70 9.41 4.56 -4.55
C LEU A 70 9.99 5.94 -4.22
N ASP A 71 11.12 5.98 -3.52
CA ASP A 71 11.82 7.22 -3.14
C ASP A 71 12.30 7.98 -4.38
N ARG A 72 12.99 7.28 -5.28
CA ARG A 72 13.55 7.88 -6.50
C ARG A 72 12.50 8.44 -7.44
N CYS A 73 11.35 7.79 -7.55
CA CYS A 73 10.31 8.14 -8.53
C CYS A 73 9.13 8.91 -7.90
N ASN A 74 9.21 9.27 -6.61
CA ASN A 74 8.09 9.85 -5.86
C ASN A 74 6.79 9.03 -6.01
N THR A 75 6.93 7.71 -6.07
CA THR A 75 5.83 6.76 -6.25
C THR A 75 5.38 6.24 -4.90
N VAL A 76 4.10 5.89 -4.78
CA VAL A 76 3.55 5.24 -3.57
C VAL A 76 2.79 3.97 -3.93
N ILE A 77 2.73 3.01 -3.01
CA ILE A 77 1.79 1.87 -3.07
C ILE A 77 0.44 2.36 -2.56
N ALA A 78 -0.66 2.02 -3.24
CA ALA A 78 -2.00 2.47 -2.86
C ALA A 78 -3.05 1.34 -3.03
N GLY A 79 -4.31 1.73 -3.07
CA GLY A 79 -5.43 0.86 -3.40
C GLY A 79 -5.65 -0.26 -2.38
N SER A 80 -6.12 -1.40 -2.88
CA SER A 80 -6.46 -2.55 -2.05
C SER A 80 -5.25 -3.14 -1.31
N THR A 81 -4.05 -3.04 -1.90
CA THR A 81 -2.81 -3.50 -1.25
C THR A 81 -2.46 -2.61 -0.05
N ALA A 82 -2.49 -1.30 -0.19
CA ALA A 82 -2.23 -0.40 0.93
C ALA A 82 -3.29 -0.59 2.04
N LEU A 83 -4.55 -0.82 1.66
CA LEU A 83 -5.60 -1.16 2.61
C LEU A 83 -5.30 -2.48 3.34
N GLU A 84 -4.87 -3.55 2.67
CA GLU A 84 -4.59 -4.82 3.35
C GLU A 84 -3.41 -4.70 4.34
N ILE A 85 -2.42 -3.85 4.06
CA ILE A 85 -1.33 -3.55 5.00
C ILE A 85 -1.87 -2.79 6.22
N VAL A 86 -2.73 -1.79 6.00
CA VAL A 86 -3.26 -0.90 7.04
C VAL A 86 -4.36 -1.58 7.85
N CYS A 87 -5.20 -2.40 7.24
CA CYS A 87 -6.35 -3.05 7.84
C CYS A 87 -6.48 -4.47 7.27
N PRO A 88 -5.69 -5.44 7.79
CA PRO A 88 -5.64 -6.80 7.27
C PRO A 88 -6.99 -7.51 7.29
N SER A 89 -7.14 -8.50 6.41
CA SER A 89 -8.36 -9.30 6.27
C SER A 89 -9.60 -8.45 5.95
N SER A 90 -9.40 -7.32 5.27
CA SER A 90 -10.49 -6.47 4.81
C SER A 90 -10.91 -6.84 3.39
N ILE A 91 -9.93 -6.95 2.48
CA ILE A 91 -10.12 -7.30 1.08
C ILE A 91 -8.85 -8.03 0.62
N THR A 92 -8.99 -9.15 -0.08
CA THR A 92 -7.84 -9.79 -0.73
C THR A 92 -7.43 -8.98 -1.97
N PRO A 93 -6.22 -8.41 -2.03
CA PRO A 93 -5.78 -7.64 -3.20
C PRO A 93 -5.59 -8.56 -4.41
N ASN A 94 -6.25 -8.22 -5.53
CA ASN A 94 -6.09 -8.94 -6.81
C ASN A 94 -4.95 -8.37 -7.67
N ASN A 95 -4.41 -7.23 -7.28
CA ASN A 95 -3.34 -6.51 -7.96
C ASN A 95 -2.57 -5.65 -6.95
N LEU A 96 -1.37 -5.23 -7.37
CA LEU A 96 -0.55 -4.26 -6.66
C LEU A 96 -0.63 -2.92 -7.38
N ASP A 97 -1.22 -1.93 -6.73
CA ASP A 97 -1.41 -0.60 -7.30
C ASP A 97 -0.29 0.35 -6.83
N PHE A 98 0.35 1.01 -7.79
CA PHE A 98 1.26 2.12 -7.57
C PHE A 98 0.64 3.41 -8.11
N LEU A 99 0.75 4.50 -7.36
CA LEU A 99 0.49 5.85 -7.86
C LEU A 99 1.82 6.54 -8.15
N CYS A 100 1.97 7.07 -9.36
CA CYS A 100 3.22 7.67 -9.83
C CYS A 100 2.96 9.04 -10.46
N PRO A 101 3.82 10.05 -10.25
CA PRO A 101 3.72 11.32 -10.98
C PRO A 101 3.97 11.12 -12.47
N ILE A 102 3.41 12.00 -13.32
CA ILE A 102 3.61 11.93 -14.78
C ILE A 102 5.09 11.93 -15.16
N THR A 103 5.90 12.74 -14.48
CA THR A 103 7.32 12.97 -14.79
C THR A 103 8.18 11.73 -14.56
N GLU A 104 7.83 10.91 -13.57
CA GLU A 104 8.63 9.75 -13.15
C GLU A 104 8.08 8.41 -13.65
N SER A 105 6.88 8.41 -14.24
CA SER A 105 6.16 7.20 -14.67
C SER A 105 6.99 6.28 -15.57
N ASN A 106 7.68 6.84 -16.57
CA ASN A 106 8.53 6.06 -17.49
C ASN A 106 9.69 5.38 -16.77
N LEU A 107 10.30 6.07 -15.79
CA LEU A 107 11.40 5.53 -15.01
C LEU A 107 10.91 4.37 -14.12
N PHE A 108 9.77 4.56 -13.46
CA PHE A 108 9.19 3.53 -12.59
C PHE A 108 8.70 2.30 -13.37
N ILE A 109 8.06 2.49 -14.52
CA ILE A 109 7.68 1.40 -15.43
C ILE A 109 8.91 0.65 -15.91
N SER A 110 9.99 1.37 -16.25
CA SER A 110 11.25 0.75 -16.64
C SER A 110 11.82 -0.11 -15.51
N TYR A 111 11.78 0.34 -14.26
CA TYR A 111 12.16 -0.47 -13.09
C TYR A 111 11.36 -1.78 -13.03
N LEU A 112 10.03 -1.74 -13.18
CA LEU A 112 9.21 -2.95 -13.16
C LEU A 112 9.55 -3.90 -14.32
N ARG A 113 9.86 -3.37 -15.51
CA ARG A 113 10.31 -4.20 -16.64
C ARG A 113 11.63 -4.93 -16.36
N HIS A 114 12.54 -4.35 -15.57
CA HIS A 114 13.75 -5.03 -15.11
C HIS A 114 13.45 -6.12 -14.07
N LYS A 115 12.24 -6.13 -13.48
CA LYS A 115 11.70 -7.19 -12.63
C LYS A 115 10.83 -8.18 -13.42
N GLU A 116 11.09 -8.29 -14.73
CA GLU A 116 10.44 -9.24 -15.65
C GLU A 116 8.95 -8.98 -15.91
N TYR A 117 8.41 -7.86 -15.44
CA TYR A 117 7.03 -7.48 -15.75
C TYR A 117 6.90 -6.97 -17.18
N CYS A 118 5.91 -7.48 -17.91
CA CYS A 118 5.58 -7.07 -19.26
C CYS A 118 4.38 -6.13 -19.25
N VAL A 119 4.47 -5.01 -19.98
CA VAL A 119 3.31 -4.14 -20.19
C VAL A 119 2.30 -4.89 -21.05
N MET A 120 1.10 -5.11 -20.49
CA MET A 120 -0.03 -5.62 -21.26
C MET A 120 -0.48 -4.47 -22.17
N VAL A 121 -0.52 -4.70 -23.48
CA VAL A 121 -1.02 -3.70 -24.43
C VAL A 121 -2.50 -3.47 -24.13
N ASP A 122 -2.77 -2.45 -23.34
CA ASP A 122 -4.08 -1.83 -23.26
C ASP A 122 -3.94 -0.38 -22.77
N PRO A 123 -3.72 0.60 -23.66
CA PRO A 123 -3.95 1.99 -23.32
C PRO A 123 -5.47 2.18 -23.22
N THR A 124 -6.09 1.76 -22.11
CA THR A 124 -7.45 2.15 -21.76
C THR A 124 -7.46 3.59 -21.25
N PHE A 125 -6.96 4.50 -22.09
CA PHE A 125 -7.49 5.83 -22.36
C PHE A 125 -7.04 6.11 -23.80
N GLY A 126 -8.01 6.37 -24.69
CA GLY A 126 -7.73 6.80 -26.06
C GLY A 126 -6.83 8.04 -26.11
N PRO A 127 -6.50 8.55 -27.32
CA PRO A 127 -5.85 9.86 -27.43
C PRO A 127 -6.59 10.86 -26.53
N PRO A 128 -5.88 11.79 -25.86
CA PRO A 128 -6.52 12.75 -24.96
C PRO A 128 -7.72 13.36 -25.69
N SER A 129 -8.93 13.04 -25.25
CA SER A 129 -10.10 13.76 -25.68
C SER A 129 -9.86 15.20 -25.27
N ILE A 130 -9.85 16.09 -26.26
CA ILE A 130 -9.57 17.52 -26.08
C ILE A 130 -10.73 18.22 -25.32
N ASP A 131 -11.71 17.47 -24.79
CA ASP A 131 -12.97 17.97 -24.24
C ASP A 131 -13.25 17.56 -22.78
N GLU A 132 -12.24 17.28 -21.95
CA GLU A 132 -12.46 17.14 -20.51
C GLU A 132 -11.63 18.16 -19.70
N ASP A 133 -12.36 18.95 -18.92
CA ASP A 133 -11.91 20.04 -18.07
C ASP A 133 -10.55 19.72 -17.40
N PRO A 134 -9.45 20.47 -17.69
CA PRO A 134 -8.10 20.18 -17.20
C PRO A 134 -7.94 20.23 -15.67
N GLY A 135 -9.02 20.53 -14.93
CA GLY A 135 -9.08 20.58 -13.48
C GLY A 135 -9.67 19.35 -12.77
N GLN A 136 -10.29 18.39 -13.45
CA GLN A 136 -11.04 17.30 -12.76
C GLN A 136 -10.40 15.90 -12.85
N ASN A 137 -9.64 15.57 -13.90
CA ASN A 137 -9.06 14.23 -14.02
C ASN A 137 -7.61 14.18 -13.52
N SER A 138 -7.44 13.77 -12.26
CA SER A 138 -6.12 13.57 -11.64
C SER A 138 -5.33 12.37 -12.18
N ILE A 139 -5.96 11.48 -12.97
CA ILE A 139 -5.35 10.29 -13.56
C ILE A 139 -5.10 10.54 -15.05
N ARG A 140 -3.84 10.46 -15.46
CA ARG A 140 -3.40 10.61 -16.85
C ARG A 140 -3.49 9.31 -17.65
N ALA A 141 -3.15 8.19 -17.00
CA ALA A 141 -3.09 6.87 -17.60
C ALA A 141 -3.07 5.79 -16.50
N VAL A 142 -3.48 4.57 -16.86
CA VAL A 142 -3.26 3.37 -16.03
C VAL A 142 -2.48 2.38 -16.88
N VAL A 143 -1.28 2.01 -16.44
CA VAL A 143 -0.44 1.02 -17.13
C VAL A 143 -0.55 -0.30 -16.39
N THR A 144 -1.06 -1.32 -17.06
CA THR A 144 -1.15 -2.68 -16.51
C THR A 144 0.08 -3.48 -16.90
N LEU A 145 0.76 -4.05 -15.92
CA LEU A 145 1.88 -4.96 -16.13
C LEU A 145 1.55 -6.35 -15.58
N LEU A 146 2.00 -7.38 -16.29
CA LEU A 146 1.81 -8.78 -15.92
C LEU A 146 3.16 -9.48 -15.85
N HIS A 147 3.39 -10.22 -14.78
CA HIS A 147 4.54 -11.11 -14.70
C HIS A 147 4.22 -12.41 -15.45
N PRO A 148 5.01 -12.81 -16.47
CA PRO A 148 4.67 -13.94 -17.34
C PRO A 148 4.59 -15.28 -16.58
N THR A 149 5.48 -15.50 -15.61
CA THR A 149 5.54 -16.76 -14.85
C THR A 149 4.48 -16.85 -13.74
N THR A 150 4.37 -15.85 -12.87
CA THR A 150 3.46 -15.88 -11.71
C THR A 150 2.04 -15.41 -12.03
N GLN A 151 1.83 -14.79 -13.19
CA GLN A 151 0.56 -14.16 -13.59
C GLN A 151 0.10 -13.06 -12.62
N THR A 152 1.01 -12.51 -11.80
CA THR A 152 0.72 -11.39 -10.90
C THR A 152 0.58 -10.09 -11.68
N LYS A 153 -0.39 -9.26 -11.28
CA LYS A 153 -0.76 -8.02 -11.98
C LYS A 153 -0.38 -6.78 -11.17
N ILE A 154 0.34 -5.86 -11.80
CA ILE A 154 0.66 -4.55 -11.25
C ILE A 154 -0.07 -3.48 -12.06
N HIS A 155 -0.66 -2.50 -11.38
CA HIS A 155 -1.11 -1.27 -12.02
C HIS A 155 -0.20 -0.12 -11.63
N VAL A 156 0.22 0.68 -12.61
CA VAL A 156 0.83 1.99 -12.40
C VAL A 156 -0.18 3.04 -12.84
N ILE A 157 -0.82 3.67 -11.86
CA ILE A 157 -1.75 4.77 -12.05
C ILE A 157 -0.92 6.05 -12.11
N VAL A 158 -0.85 6.64 -13.29
CA VAL A 158 -0.07 7.84 -13.56
C VAL A 158 -0.92 9.06 -13.25
N SER A 159 -0.50 9.89 -12.29
CA SER A 159 -1.15 11.17 -12.04
C SER A 159 -0.92 12.13 -13.20
N SER A 160 -1.88 13.01 -13.48
CA SER A 160 -1.71 14.17 -14.37
C SER A 160 -0.86 15.30 -13.78
N SER A 161 -0.57 15.25 -12.47
CA SER A 161 0.21 16.27 -11.75
C SER A 161 1.62 15.80 -11.38
N SER A 162 2.40 16.69 -10.78
CA SER A 162 3.68 16.36 -10.14
C SER A 162 3.53 15.55 -8.83
N SER A 163 2.32 15.43 -8.30
CA SER A 163 2.03 14.65 -7.11
C SER A 163 1.41 13.30 -7.46
N ALA A 164 2.03 12.21 -6.99
CA ALA A 164 1.46 10.88 -7.08
C ALA A 164 0.12 10.74 -6.34
N LEU A 165 -0.15 11.60 -5.35
CA LEU A 165 -1.31 11.45 -4.47
C LEU A 165 -2.58 12.10 -5.00
N ALA A 166 -2.53 12.91 -6.05
CA ALA A 166 -3.73 13.57 -6.58
C ALA A 166 -4.85 12.56 -6.94
N PRO A 167 -4.58 11.42 -7.60
CA PRO A 167 -5.54 10.33 -7.80
C PRO A 167 -6.17 9.78 -6.52
N LEU A 168 -5.39 9.68 -5.44
CA LEU A 168 -5.85 9.05 -4.21
C LEU A 168 -7.00 9.83 -3.58
N PHE A 169 -6.88 11.16 -3.54
CA PHE A 169 -7.85 12.03 -2.88
C PHE A 169 -9.09 12.34 -3.74
N LEU A 170 -9.10 11.90 -5.01
CA LEU A 170 -10.30 11.90 -5.85
C LEU A 170 -10.99 10.53 -5.91
N SER A 171 -10.51 9.54 -5.14
CA SER A 171 -11.18 8.25 -5.00
C SER A 171 -12.60 8.40 -4.48
N HIS A 172 -13.54 7.63 -5.03
CA HIS A 172 -14.93 7.59 -4.58
C HIS A 172 -15.12 7.01 -3.18
N SER A 173 -14.08 6.39 -2.62
CA SER A 173 -14.11 5.74 -1.31
C SER A 173 -12.94 6.19 -0.44
N THR A 174 -13.26 6.69 0.75
CA THR A 174 -12.26 7.01 1.80
C THR A 174 -11.62 5.75 2.38
N PHE A 175 -12.30 4.60 2.24
CA PHE A 175 -11.81 3.32 2.75
C PHE A 175 -10.46 2.94 2.14
N VAL A 176 -10.24 3.26 0.86
CA VAL A 176 -9.01 2.96 0.12
C VAL A 176 -8.00 4.12 0.07
N MET A 177 -8.25 5.23 0.78
CA MET A 177 -7.33 6.38 0.85
C MET A 177 -6.17 6.13 1.84
N ASN A 178 -5.44 5.04 1.58
CA ASN A 178 -4.25 4.62 2.29
C ASN A 178 -3.11 4.51 1.28
N PHE A 179 -1.88 4.83 1.71
CA PHE A 179 -0.73 4.67 0.84
C PHE A 179 0.54 4.40 1.62
N ILE A 180 1.48 3.72 0.97
CA ILE A 180 2.80 3.42 1.53
C ILE A 180 3.85 4.13 0.66
N SER A 181 4.63 4.99 1.29
CA SER A 181 5.80 5.63 0.66
C SER A 181 7.08 4.88 1.04
N ALA A 182 8.22 5.34 0.51
CA ALA A 182 9.52 4.85 0.94
C ALA A 182 9.84 5.10 2.44
N SER A 183 9.22 6.09 3.08
CA SER A 183 9.56 6.48 4.45
C SER A 183 8.53 6.07 5.50
N ALA A 184 7.26 5.94 5.11
CA ALA A 184 6.17 5.74 6.05
C ALA A 184 4.91 5.11 5.43
N PHE A 185 4.06 4.60 6.32
CA PHE A 185 2.73 4.05 6.07
C PHE A 185 1.68 5.11 6.44
N TYR A 186 0.73 5.38 5.54
CA TYR A 186 -0.27 6.42 5.72
C TYR A 186 -1.68 5.86 5.62
N CYS A 187 -2.54 6.32 6.52
CA CYS A 187 -3.97 6.07 6.52
C CYS A 187 -4.67 7.40 6.74
N CYS A 188 -5.36 7.92 5.73
CA CYS A 188 -5.94 9.26 5.81
C CYS A 188 -7.18 9.30 6.72
N TYR A 189 -7.90 8.18 6.82
CA TYR A 189 -9.15 8.08 7.58
C TYR A 189 -9.15 6.88 8.55
N PRO A 190 -8.24 6.84 9.55
CA PRO A 190 -7.99 5.65 10.36
C PRO A 190 -9.19 5.14 11.15
N LYS A 191 -10.15 6.02 11.51
CA LYS A 191 -11.40 5.60 12.15
C LYS A 191 -12.31 4.87 11.16
N LEU A 192 -12.57 5.47 10.00
CA LEU A 192 -13.44 4.88 8.96
C LEU A 192 -12.82 3.58 8.42
N THR A 193 -11.52 3.58 8.13
CA THR A 193 -10.80 2.39 7.65
C THR A 193 -10.83 1.25 8.68
N ALA A 194 -10.58 1.51 9.96
CA ALA A 194 -10.64 0.47 11.00
C ALA A 194 -12.06 -0.08 11.22
N ASN A 195 -13.08 0.77 11.06
CA ASN A 195 -14.49 0.37 11.16
C ASN A 195 -15.04 -0.26 9.87
N ARG A 196 -14.28 -0.23 8.77
CA ARG A 196 -14.70 -0.67 7.43
C ARG A 196 -15.88 0.12 6.88
N GLU A 197 -15.88 1.43 7.15
CA GLU A 197 -16.88 2.40 6.70
C GLU A 197 -16.33 3.27 5.56
N GLY A 198 -17.22 3.85 4.74
CA GLY A 198 -16.85 4.76 3.65
C GLY A 198 -16.43 4.06 2.34
N GLN A 199 -17.00 2.88 2.07
CA GLN A 199 -16.98 2.20 0.77
C GLN A 199 -17.91 2.88 -0.23
#